data_AF-A0A344L3S6-F1
#
_entry.id   AF-A0A344L3S6-F1
#
_cell.length_a   1.000
_cell.length_b   1.000
_cell.length_c   1.000
_cell.angle_alpha   90.00
_cell.angle_beta   90.00
_cell.angle_gamma   90.00
#
_symmetry.space_group_name_H-M   'P 1'
#
loop_
_entity.id
_entity.type
_entity.pdbx_description
1 polymer ?
#
loop_
_entity_poly.entity_id
_entity_poly.type
_entity_poly.pdbx_seq_one_letter_code
_entity_poly.pdbx_strand_id
1 'polypeptide(L)'
;MEALAAAVREDPNAYGLRATMVRAGGSLIDAVEGLGSGGGPVNLVVGSGWSGTPGEWFLYQFVSVVAGEGTTIADALARRSATACAERILADPATRGAIERQTSDWNFADSLFCEVYQLFFADYVAAFVRAVIAEKVKLVVPALVLVDPSGQIADWVADQVAAVLPMPCAEKEKQRDDPRSITEIARDMLQDTVSAALGLPGGIT
;
A
#
# COMPACT_ATOMS: atom_id res chain seq x y z
N MET A 1 -10.01 15.56 12.41
CA MET A 1 -9.86 15.55 10.95
C MET A 1 -9.23 16.84 10.45
N GLU A 2 -9.81 18.02 10.71
CA GLU A 2 -9.24 19.31 10.25
C GLU A 2 -7.82 19.57 10.73
N ALA A 3 -7.46 19.23 11.98
CA ALA A 3 -6.10 19.46 12.49
C ALA A 3 -5.04 18.54 11.84
N LEU A 4 -5.38 17.31 11.48
CA LEU A 4 -4.47 16.39 10.77
C LEU A 4 -4.32 16.80 9.30
N ALA A 5 -5.44 17.10 8.65
CA ALA A 5 -5.41 17.63 7.29
C ALA A 5 -4.69 18.98 7.22
N ALA A 6 -4.78 19.82 8.26
CA ALA A 6 -4.02 21.06 8.37
C ALA A 6 -2.51 20.79 8.58
N ALA A 7 -2.12 19.86 9.46
CA ALA A 7 -0.72 19.50 9.67
C ALA A 7 -0.06 18.89 8.42
N VAL A 8 -0.77 18.01 7.70
CA VAL A 8 -0.31 17.46 6.41
C VAL A 8 -0.28 18.53 5.32
N ARG A 9 -1.21 19.49 5.32
CA ARG A 9 -1.18 20.63 4.39
C ARG A 9 -0.07 21.63 4.71
N GLU A 10 0.27 21.78 5.98
CA GLU A 10 1.30 22.71 6.46
C GLU A 10 2.71 22.23 6.09
N ASP A 11 2.96 20.91 6.15
CA ASP A 11 4.16 20.30 5.57
C ASP A 11 3.86 18.91 4.97
N PRO A 12 3.50 18.84 3.67
CA PRO A 12 3.26 17.58 2.95
C PRO A 12 4.49 16.68 2.85
N ASN A 13 5.67 17.22 3.11
CA ASN A 13 6.95 16.49 3.09
C ASN A 13 7.39 16.10 4.50
N ALA A 14 6.66 16.48 5.54
CA ALA A 14 6.97 16.10 6.91
C ALA A 14 7.10 14.58 7.00
N TYR A 15 8.17 14.13 7.66
CA TYR A 15 8.47 12.71 7.87
C TYR A 15 8.67 11.88 6.59
N GLY A 16 8.79 12.51 5.41
CA GLY A 16 9.02 11.83 4.13
C GLY A 16 7.79 11.10 3.57
N LEU A 17 6.59 11.34 4.10
CA LEU A 17 5.40 10.53 3.83
C LEU A 17 5.05 10.44 2.35
N ARG A 18 4.94 11.59 1.66
CA ARG A 18 4.58 11.62 0.24
C ARG A 18 5.62 10.90 -0.62
N ALA A 19 6.90 11.21 -0.42
CA ALA A 19 7.98 10.60 -1.18
C ALA A 19 8.03 9.08 -0.97
N THR A 20 7.90 8.63 0.28
CA THR A 20 7.88 7.21 0.61
C THR A 20 6.64 6.50 0.06
N MET A 21 5.46 7.12 0.15
CA MET A 21 4.21 6.53 -0.36
C MET A 21 4.23 6.42 -1.89
N VAL A 22 4.75 7.43 -2.61
CA VAL A 22 4.97 7.36 -4.07
C VAL A 22 5.94 6.24 -4.39
N ARG A 23 7.11 6.22 -3.75
CA ARG A 23 8.13 5.18 -3.98
C ARG A 23 7.57 3.79 -3.75
N ALA A 24 7.00 3.55 -2.57
CA ALA A 24 6.50 2.24 -2.18
C ALA A 24 5.29 1.80 -3.01
N GLY A 25 4.39 2.73 -3.35
CA GLY A 25 3.28 2.47 -4.27
C GLY A 25 3.76 2.09 -5.68
N GLY A 26 4.81 2.75 -6.19
CA GLY A 26 5.47 2.36 -7.44
C GLY A 26 6.07 0.96 -7.35
N SER A 27 6.84 0.69 -6.30
CA SER A 27 7.44 -0.64 -6.06
C SER A 27 6.39 -1.75 -5.89
N LEU A 28 5.21 -1.43 -5.33
CA LEU A 28 4.08 -2.35 -5.27
C LEU A 28 3.57 -2.73 -6.66
N ILE A 29 3.39 -1.73 -7.53
CA ILE A 29 2.94 -1.95 -8.92
C ILE A 29 3.96 -2.83 -9.65
N ASP A 30 5.24 -2.50 -9.57
CA ASP A 30 6.33 -3.24 -10.20
C ASP A 30 6.44 -4.68 -9.65
N ALA A 31 6.27 -4.85 -8.34
CA ALA A 31 6.28 -6.16 -7.70
C ALA A 31 5.16 -7.04 -8.24
N VAL A 32 3.93 -6.54 -8.30
CA VAL A 32 2.78 -7.34 -8.78
C VAL A 32 2.84 -7.61 -10.28
N GLU A 33 3.22 -6.61 -11.09
CA GLU A 33 3.46 -6.78 -12.53
C GLU A 33 4.51 -7.87 -12.82
N GLY A 34 5.54 -7.92 -11.97
CA GLY A 34 6.61 -8.91 -12.03
C GLY A 34 6.20 -10.34 -11.67
N LEU A 35 5.20 -10.51 -10.81
CA LEU A 35 4.75 -11.83 -10.35
C LEU A 35 4.13 -12.68 -11.46
N GLY A 36 3.48 -12.04 -12.45
CA GLY A 36 2.84 -12.73 -13.57
C GLY A 36 3.71 -12.90 -14.81
N SER A 37 4.88 -12.26 -14.84
CA SER A 37 5.76 -12.20 -16.03
C SER A 37 7.09 -12.94 -15.83
N GLY A 38 7.41 -13.40 -14.62
CA GLY A 38 8.64 -14.15 -14.31
C GLY A 38 9.94 -13.35 -14.34
N GLY A 39 9.86 -12.04 -14.59
CA GLY A 39 11.00 -11.10 -14.59
C GLY A 39 10.94 -10.07 -13.46
N GLY A 40 10.06 -10.27 -12.48
CA GLY A 40 9.80 -9.33 -11.41
C GLY A 40 10.91 -9.17 -10.38
N PRO A 41 10.89 -8.06 -9.60
CA PRO A 41 11.82 -7.85 -8.49
C PRO A 41 11.59 -8.83 -7.32
N VAL A 42 10.41 -9.45 -7.22
CA VAL A 42 10.10 -10.45 -6.19
C VAL A 42 10.53 -11.83 -6.67
N ASN A 43 11.60 -12.37 -6.07
CA ASN A 43 12.06 -13.71 -6.38
C ASN A 43 11.25 -14.78 -5.63
N LEU A 44 10.46 -15.57 -6.35
CA LEU A 44 9.68 -16.67 -5.79
C LEU A 44 10.50 -17.92 -5.47
N VAL A 45 11.69 -18.06 -6.05
CA VAL A 45 12.58 -19.18 -5.81
C VAL A 45 13.25 -19.00 -4.45
N VAL A 46 13.01 -19.96 -3.56
CA VAL A 46 13.56 -19.93 -2.20
C VAL A 46 15.08 -20.07 -2.24
N GLY A 47 15.80 -19.12 -1.65
CA GLY A 47 17.26 -19.11 -1.61
C GLY A 47 17.85 -20.29 -0.82
N SER A 48 19.04 -20.75 -1.21
CA SER A 48 19.77 -21.77 -0.46
C SER A 48 20.09 -21.25 0.95
N GLY A 49 19.56 -21.92 1.97
CA GLY A 49 19.73 -21.53 3.38
C GLY A 49 18.50 -20.90 4.04
N TRP A 50 17.41 -20.69 3.31
CA TRP A 50 16.12 -20.35 3.93
C TRP A 50 15.57 -21.57 4.68
N SER A 51 15.13 -21.36 5.93
CA SER A 51 14.57 -22.41 6.79
C SER A 51 13.05 -22.37 6.91
N GLY A 52 12.41 -21.33 6.38
CA GLY A 52 10.97 -21.16 6.40
C GLY A 52 10.26 -21.76 5.18
N THR A 53 8.97 -21.52 5.11
CA THR A 53 8.10 -21.92 4.00
C THR A 53 8.27 -21.00 2.79
N PRO A 54 7.86 -21.43 1.57
CA PRO A 54 7.79 -20.56 0.40
C PRO A 54 6.90 -19.33 0.61
N GLY A 55 5.83 -19.44 1.41
CA GLY A 55 4.97 -18.32 1.76
C GLY A 55 5.68 -17.27 2.62
N GLU A 56 6.46 -17.70 3.61
CA GLU A 56 7.29 -16.79 4.43
C GLU A 56 8.39 -16.13 3.61
N TRP A 57 8.98 -16.88 2.66
CA TRP A 57 9.96 -16.33 1.72
C TRP A 57 9.34 -15.25 0.82
N PHE A 58 8.16 -15.53 0.25
CA PHE A 58 7.41 -14.56 -0.53
C PHE A 58 7.11 -13.30 0.28
N LEU A 59 6.60 -13.46 1.51
CA LEU A 59 6.29 -12.33 2.39
C LEU A 59 7.54 -11.47 2.65
N TYR A 60 8.67 -12.11 2.98
CA TYR A 60 9.95 -11.41 3.18
C TYR A 60 10.40 -10.64 1.93
N GLN A 61 10.40 -11.30 0.76
CA GLN A 61 10.83 -10.69 -0.50
C GLN A 61 9.90 -9.55 -0.91
N PHE A 62 8.58 -9.77 -0.86
CA PHE A 62 7.58 -8.78 -1.23
C PHE A 62 7.70 -7.52 -0.36
N VAL A 63 7.76 -7.67 0.96
CA VAL A 63 7.90 -6.53 1.89
C VAL A 63 9.22 -5.79 1.66
N SER A 64 10.31 -6.53 1.42
CA SER A 64 11.63 -5.92 1.18
C SER A 64 11.64 -5.09 -0.12
N VAL A 65 11.03 -5.60 -1.19
CA VAL A 65 10.91 -4.90 -2.48
C VAL A 65 10.03 -3.66 -2.37
N VAL A 66 8.84 -3.80 -1.78
CA VAL A 66 7.85 -2.71 -1.73
C VAL A 66 8.28 -1.62 -0.75
N ALA A 67 8.67 -1.99 0.46
CA ALA A 67 8.98 -1.03 1.51
C ALA A 67 10.43 -0.54 1.46
N GLY A 68 11.36 -1.29 0.87
CA GLY A 68 12.77 -0.95 0.81
C GLY A 68 13.48 -0.96 2.18
N GLU A 69 14.72 -0.48 2.18
CA GLU A 69 15.62 -0.50 3.35
C GLU A 69 15.53 0.75 4.25
N GLY A 70 14.65 1.70 3.92
CA GLY A 70 14.54 2.98 4.64
C GLY A 70 14.17 2.82 6.13
N THR A 71 14.65 3.73 6.98
CA THR A 71 14.51 3.61 8.45
C THR A 71 13.59 4.67 9.06
N THR A 72 12.86 5.41 8.23
CA THR A 72 11.95 6.46 8.70
C THR A 72 10.63 5.88 9.23
N ILE A 73 9.83 6.72 9.91
CA ILE A 73 8.46 6.36 10.30
C ILE A 73 7.64 5.99 9.05
N ALA A 74 7.76 6.77 7.97
CA ALA A 74 7.09 6.49 6.71
C ALA A 74 7.48 5.11 6.14
N ASP A 75 8.75 4.70 6.25
CA ASP A 75 9.18 3.37 5.81
C ASP A 75 8.62 2.25 6.71
N ALA A 76 8.47 2.50 8.01
CA ALA A 76 7.80 1.55 8.91
C ALA A 76 6.32 1.37 8.55
N LEU A 77 5.62 2.45 8.17
CA LEU A 77 4.25 2.37 7.65
C LEU A 77 4.21 1.59 6.33
N ALA A 78 5.13 1.87 5.41
CA ALA A 78 5.27 1.13 4.15
C ALA A 78 5.44 -0.37 4.37
N ARG A 79 6.29 -0.79 5.33
CA ARG A 79 6.49 -2.21 5.68
C ARG A 79 5.22 -2.85 6.20
N ARG A 80 4.52 -2.17 7.10
CA ARG A 80 3.26 -2.67 7.66
C ARG A 80 2.21 -2.87 6.55
N SER A 81 2.01 -1.86 5.70
CA SER A 81 1.02 -1.94 4.63
C SER A 81 1.43 -2.97 3.56
N ALA A 82 2.71 -3.06 3.20
CA ALA A 82 3.22 -4.12 2.33
C ALA A 82 3.02 -5.53 2.92
N THR A 83 3.12 -5.67 4.24
CA THR A 83 2.85 -6.94 4.93
C THR A 83 1.37 -7.32 4.78
N ALA A 84 0.45 -6.39 5.03
CA ALA A 84 -0.98 -6.63 4.84
C ALA A 84 -1.32 -7.00 3.38
N CYS A 85 -0.67 -6.34 2.41
CA CYS A 85 -0.77 -6.70 1.00
C CYS A 85 -0.27 -8.13 0.73
N ALA A 86 0.92 -8.49 1.22
CA ALA A 86 1.48 -9.84 1.04
C ALA A 86 0.58 -10.92 1.65
N GLU A 87 0.05 -10.68 2.85
CA GLU A 87 -0.90 -11.57 3.53
C GLU A 87 -2.19 -11.72 2.71
N ARG A 88 -2.72 -10.62 2.17
CA ARG A 88 -3.90 -10.66 1.32
C ARG A 88 -3.66 -11.43 0.02
N ILE A 89 -2.47 -11.30 -0.57
CA ILE A 89 -2.06 -12.07 -1.75
C ILE A 89 -1.96 -13.56 -1.39
N LEU A 90 -1.33 -13.90 -0.26
CA LEU A 90 -1.23 -15.27 0.24
C LEU A 90 -2.58 -15.87 0.65
N ALA A 91 -3.59 -15.05 0.95
CA ALA A 91 -4.94 -15.49 1.22
C ALA A 91 -5.67 -16.01 -0.03
N ASP A 92 -5.28 -15.54 -1.23
CA ASP A 92 -5.84 -16.01 -2.50
C ASP A 92 -5.35 -17.44 -2.85
N PRO A 93 -6.25 -18.42 -3.06
CA PRO A 93 -5.84 -19.81 -3.30
C PRO A 93 -5.02 -20.02 -4.58
N ALA A 94 -5.34 -19.29 -5.66
CA ALA A 94 -4.63 -19.43 -6.94
C ALA A 94 -3.19 -18.94 -6.80
N THR A 95 -3.02 -17.77 -6.19
CA THR A 95 -1.72 -17.18 -5.90
C THR A 95 -0.91 -18.05 -4.94
N ARG A 96 -1.52 -18.50 -3.84
CA ARG A 96 -0.85 -19.38 -2.86
C ARG A 96 -0.30 -20.63 -3.54
N GLY A 97 -1.10 -21.29 -4.38
CA GLY A 97 -0.65 -22.48 -5.11
C GLY A 97 0.48 -22.20 -6.10
N ALA A 98 0.55 -21.01 -6.70
CA ALA A 98 1.68 -20.61 -7.54
C ALA A 98 2.96 -20.39 -6.73
N ILE A 99 2.86 -19.70 -5.59
CA ILE A 99 3.97 -19.44 -4.67
C ILE A 99 4.52 -20.74 -4.07
N GLU A 100 3.65 -21.65 -3.63
CA GLU A 100 4.04 -22.95 -3.08
C GLU A 100 4.79 -23.81 -4.09
N ARG A 101 4.38 -23.74 -5.37
CA ARG A 101 5.06 -24.39 -6.49
C ARG A 101 6.29 -23.63 -6.99
N GLN A 102 6.53 -22.43 -6.46
CA GLN A 102 7.61 -21.53 -6.87
C GLN A 102 7.63 -21.29 -8.38
N THR A 103 6.44 -21.18 -8.98
CA THR A 103 6.29 -20.91 -10.41
C THR A 103 5.85 -19.48 -10.64
N SER A 104 6.47 -18.84 -11.63
CA SER A 104 6.07 -17.53 -12.15
C SER A 104 5.11 -17.63 -13.34
N ASP A 105 4.76 -18.84 -13.77
CA ASP A 105 3.90 -19.08 -14.93
C ASP A 105 2.42 -19.08 -14.51
N TRP A 106 1.97 -17.94 -13.99
CA TRP A 106 0.61 -17.76 -13.51
C TRP A 106 0.15 -16.32 -13.74
N ASN A 107 -1.14 -16.14 -13.98
CA ASN A 107 -1.69 -14.81 -14.21
C ASN A 107 -2.20 -14.21 -12.89
N PHE A 108 -1.65 -13.05 -12.51
CA PHE A 108 -2.14 -12.30 -11.36
C PHE A 108 -3.48 -11.65 -11.74
N ALA A 109 -4.54 -11.91 -10.97
CA ALA A 109 -5.86 -11.39 -11.31
C ALA A 109 -5.93 -9.86 -11.13
N ASP A 110 -6.42 -9.14 -12.15
CA ASP A 110 -6.63 -7.69 -12.09
C ASP A 110 -7.45 -7.26 -10.87
N SER A 111 -8.47 -8.04 -10.53
CA SER A 111 -9.32 -7.79 -9.34
C SER A 111 -8.53 -7.86 -8.03
N LEU A 112 -7.64 -8.85 -7.87
CA LEU A 112 -6.77 -8.96 -6.71
C LEU A 112 -5.76 -7.81 -6.67
N PHE A 113 -5.27 -7.36 -7.84
CA PHE A 113 -4.34 -6.24 -7.90
C PHE A 113 -5.00 -4.95 -7.41
N CYS A 114 -6.21 -4.66 -7.88
CA CYS A 114 -6.96 -3.49 -7.44
C CYS A 114 -7.27 -3.53 -5.94
N GLU A 115 -7.61 -4.70 -5.39
CA GLU A 115 -7.82 -4.85 -3.96
C GLU A 115 -6.53 -4.58 -3.16
N VAL A 116 -5.41 -5.16 -3.58
CA VAL A 116 -4.10 -4.95 -2.95
C VAL A 116 -3.65 -3.49 -3.05
N TYR A 117 -3.89 -2.85 -4.20
CA TYR A 117 -3.60 -1.43 -4.43
C TYR A 117 -4.38 -0.56 -3.45
N GLN A 118 -5.70 -0.75 -3.36
CA GLN A 118 -6.55 0.01 -2.44
C GLN A 118 -6.15 -0.22 -0.98
N LEU A 119 -5.94 -1.50 -0.62
CA LEU A 119 -5.52 -1.91 0.73
C LEU A 119 -4.23 -1.20 1.12
N PHE A 120 -3.24 -1.12 0.22
CA PHE A 120 -1.96 -0.49 0.51
C PHE A 120 -2.13 0.98 0.92
N PHE A 121 -2.79 1.79 0.08
CA PHE A 121 -2.92 3.23 0.35
C PHE A 121 -3.84 3.52 1.53
N ALA A 122 -4.95 2.79 1.66
CA ALA A 122 -5.86 2.95 2.80
C ALA A 122 -5.17 2.60 4.12
N ASP A 123 -4.47 1.46 4.18
CA ASP A 123 -3.76 1.01 5.38
C ASP A 123 -2.61 1.96 5.74
N TYR A 124 -1.87 2.46 4.75
CA TYR A 124 -0.76 3.39 4.98
C TYR A 124 -1.26 4.68 5.61
N VAL A 125 -2.33 5.28 5.07
CA VAL A 125 -2.90 6.52 5.61
C VAL A 125 -3.48 6.29 7.00
N ALA A 126 -4.22 5.20 7.21
CA ALA A 126 -4.78 4.85 8.51
C ALA A 126 -3.68 4.69 9.57
N ALA A 127 -2.59 4.01 9.23
CA ALA A 127 -1.45 3.83 10.10
C ALA A 127 -0.73 5.15 10.42
N PHE A 128 -0.62 6.05 9.43
CA PHE A 128 -0.09 7.40 9.66
C PHE A 128 -0.98 8.19 10.62
N VAL A 129 -2.30 8.19 10.41
CA VAL A 129 -3.27 8.86 11.28
C VAL A 129 -3.15 8.36 12.72
N ARG A 130 -3.05 7.03 12.91
CA ARG A 130 -2.82 6.41 14.23
C ARG A 130 -1.54 6.93 14.88
N ALA A 131 -0.44 6.97 14.14
CA ALA A 131 0.84 7.45 14.65
C ALA A 131 0.77 8.92 15.08
N VAL A 132 0.17 9.79 14.26
CA VAL A 132 0.01 11.21 14.60
C VAL A 132 -0.88 11.41 15.83
N ILE A 133 -2.01 10.69 15.91
CA ILE A 133 -2.88 10.75 17.09
C ILE A 133 -2.10 10.31 18.33
N ALA A 134 -1.37 9.19 18.26
CA ALA A 134 -0.61 8.66 19.38
C ALA A 134 0.48 9.63 19.88
N GLU A 135 1.15 10.35 18.97
CA GLU A 135 2.21 11.30 19.34
C GLU A 135 1.69 12.68 19.77
N LYS A 136 0.78 13.29 18.99
CA LYS A 136 0.34 14.67 19.22
C LYS A 136 -0.77 14.79 20.26
N VAL A 137 -1.67 13.80 20.36
CA VAL A 137 -2.83 13.92 21.24
C VAL A 137 -2.50 13.55 22.68
N LYS A 138 -1.58 12.61 22.90
CA LYS A 138 -1.10 12.27 24.26
C LYS A 138 -0.41 13.43 24.96
N LEU A 139 0.21 14.35 24.20
CA LEU A 139 0.94 15.48 24.76
C LEU A 139 0.06 16.70 25.04
N VAL A 140 -1.06 16.87 24.33
CA VAL A 140 -1.85 18.12 24.37
C VAL A 140 -3.21 17.94 25.03
N VAL A 141 -3.84 16.76 24.93
CA VAL A 141 -5.17 16.51 25.53
C VAL A 141 -5.27 15.04 26.01
N PRO A 142 -4.89 14.73 27.27
CA PRO A 142 -4.98 13.38 27.83
C PRO A 142 -6.39 12.76 27.76
N ALA A 143 -7.43 13.60 27.73
CA ALA A 143 -8.82 13.19 27.67
C ALA A 143 -9.23 12.51 26.34
N LEU A 144 -8.52 12.72 25.24
CA LEU A 144 -8.87 12.10 23.95
C LEU A 144 -8.56 10.58 23.92
N VAL A 145 -7.60 10.12 24.73
CA VAL A 145 -7.32 8.68 24.92
C VAL A 145 -8.54 7.95 25.53
N LEU A 146 -9.42 8.67 26.23
CA LEU A 146 -10.67 8.12 26.75
C LEU A 146 -11.79 8.06 25.69
N VAL A 147 -11.67 8.77 24.57
CA VAL A 147 -12.73 8.88 23.54
C VAL A 147 -12.52 7.91 22.39
N ASP A 148 -11.27 7.52 22.09
CA ASP A 148 -10.98 6.44 21.13
C ASP A 148 -10.03 5.37 21.70
N PRO A 149 -10.46 4.59 22.71
CA PRO A 149 -9.64 3.53 23.30
C PRO A 149 -9.42 2.34 22.35
N SER A 150 -10.24 2.21 21.30
CA SER A 150 -10.28 1.05 20.38
C SER A 150 -9.64 1.30 19.01
N GLY A 151 -9.24 2.53 18.68
CA GLY A 151 -8.67 2.88 17.37
C GLY A 151 -9.71 3.02 16.25
N GLN A 152 -10.99 3.21 16.60
CA GLN A 152 -12.12 3.34 15.68
C GLN A 152 -12.00 4.54 14.75
N ILE A 153 -11.33 5.62 15.18
CA ILE A 153 -11.14 6.81 14.34
C ILE A 153 -10.24 6.48 13.15
N ALA A 154 -9.22 5.66 13.35
CA ALA A 154 -8.30 5.31 12.29
C ALA A 154 -8.90 4.33 11.27
N ASP A 155 -9.71 3.38 11.71
CA ASP A 155 -10.46 2.50 10.81
C ASP A 155 -11.48 3.30 9.99
N TRP A 156 -12.18 4.25 10.64
CA TRP A 156 -13.07 5.17 9.93
C TRP A 156 -12.33 6.03 8.89
N VAL A 157 -11.11 6.51 9.20
CA VAL A 157 -10.28 7.23 8.21
C VAL A 157 -9.85 6.31 7.07
N ALA A 158 -9.50 5.04 7.35
CA ALA A 158 -9.19 4.06 6.31
C ALA A 158 -10.36 3.90 5.34
N ASP A 159 -11.59 3.75 5.86
CA ASP A 159 -12.81 3.61 5.07
C ASP A 159 -13.10 4.87 4.22
N GLN A 160 -12.93 6.06 4.80
CA GLN A 160 -13.12 7.32 4.07
C GLN A 160 -12.09 7.51 2.96
N VAL A 161 -10.82 7.19 3.23
CA VAL A 161 -9.74 7.25 2.22
C VAL A 161 -10.02 6.25 1.11
N ALA A 162 -10.32 4.99 1.46
CA ALA A 162 -10.65 3.94 0.49
C ALA A 162 -11.81 4.35 -0.44
N ALA A 163 -12.79 5.10 0.07
CA ALA A 163 -13.94 5.57 -0.71
C ALA A 163 -13.62 6.67 -1.74
N VAL A 164 -12.53 7.42 -1.55
CA VAL A 164 -12.15 8.55 -2.42
C VAL A 164 -10.91 8.28 -3.27
N LEU A 165 -10.19 7.18 -3.01
CA LEU A 165 -9.00 6.84 -3.78
C LEU A 165 -9.36 6.56 -5.24
N PRO A 166 -8.62 7.15 -6.20
CA PRO A 166 -8.67 6.70 -7.59
C PRO A 166 -8.34 5.21 -7.67
N MET A 167 -9.19 4.46 -8.37
CA MET A 167 -9.08 3.01 -8.48
C MET A 167 -8.76 2.58 -9.91
N PRO A 168 -7.64 1.87 -10.15
CA PRO A 168 -7.26 1.43 -11.50
C PRO A 168 -8.37 0.62 -12.20
N CYS A 169 -9.05 -0.27 -11.46
CA CYS A 169 -10.13 -1.07 -12.02
C CYS A 169 -11.34 -0.24 -12.43
N ALA A 170 -11.69 0.77 -11.65
CA ALA A 170 -12.79 1.67 -12.00
C ALA A 170 -12.44 2.50 -13.24
N GLU A 171 -11.16 2.90 -13.40
CA GLU A 171 -10.73 3.64 -14.57
C GLU A 171 -10.69 2.76 -15.83
N LYS A 172 -10.18 1.54 -15.71
CA LYS A 172 -10.21 0.55 -16.79
C LYS A 172 -11.63 0.17 -17.22
N GLU A 173 -12.57 0.12 -16.28
CA GLU A 173 -13.98 -0.15 -16.61
C GLU A 173 -14.65 1.01 -17.38
N LYS A 174 -14.28 2.27 -17.09
CA LYS A 174 -14.77 3.42 -17.87
C LYS A 174 -14.21 3.43 -19.30
N GLN A 175 -12.98 2.94 -19.46
CA GLN A 175 -12.25 2.92 -20.72
C GLN A 175 -12.00 1.48 -21.17
N ARG A 176 -13.06 0.71 -21.43
CA ARG A 176 -12.96 -0.73 -21.74
C ARG A 176 -12.09 -1.07 -22.95
N ASP A 177 -11.95 -0.14 -23.89
CA ASP A 177 -11.12 -0.29 -25.09
C ASP A 177 -9.66 0.17 -24.88
N ASP A 178 -9.28 0.58 -23.68
CA ASP A 178 -7.91 0.96 -23.35
C ASP A 178 -6.98 -0.28 -23.42
N PRO A 179 -5.99 -0.29 -24.32
CA PRO A 179 -5.09 -1.43 -24.47
C PRO A 179 -4.11 -1.59 -23.31
N ARG A 180 -3.98 -0.58 -22.43
CA ARG A 180 -3.07 -0.62 -21.29
C ARG A 180 -3.47 -1.70 -20.27
N SER A 181 -2.46 -2.33 -19.69
CA SER A 181 -2.60 -3.20 -18.53
C SER A 181 -3.10 -2.41 -17.31
N ILE A 182 -3.64 -3.13 -16.31
CA ILE A 182 -4.12 -2.49 -15.08
C ILE A 182 -2.98 -1.85 -14.27
N THR A 183 -1.77 -2.39 -14.37
CA THR A 183 -0.56 -1.90 -13.72
C THR A 183 -0.05 -0.61 -14.37
N GLU A 184 -0.12 -0.50 -15.70
CA GLU A 184 0.18 0.75 -16.43
C GLU A 184 -0.79 1.87 -16.02
N ILE A 185 -2.09 1.60 -15.98
CA ILE A 185 -3.10 2.56 -15.52
C ILE A 185 -2.80 3.00 -14.08
N ALA A 186 -2.50 2.06 -13.19
CA ALA A 186 -2.16 2.35 -11.80
C ALA A 186 -0.89 3.21 -11.65
N ARG A 187 0.09 3.01 -12.52
CA ARG A 187 1.34 3.78 -12.55
C ARG A 187 1.09 5.23 -12.94
N ASP A 188 0.26 5.46 -13.95
CA ASP A 188 -0.13 6.81 -14.37
C ASP A 188 -0.93 7.53 -13.26
N MET A 189 -1.77 6.79 -12.53
CA MET A 189 -2.61 7.32 -11.45
C MET A 189 -1.88 7.50 -10.11
N LEU A 190 -0.64 7.04 -9.98
CA LEU A 190 0.05 6.93 -8.68
C LEU A 190 0.19 8.29 -7.97
N GLN A 191 0.59 9.33 -8.70
CA GLN A 191 0.76 10.67 -8.12
C GLN A 191 -0.57 11.26 -7.63
N ASP A 192 -1.63 11.08 -8.41
CA ASP A 192 -2.97 11.54 -8.07
C ASP A 192 -3.54 10.77 -6.88
N THR A 193 -3.30 9.45 -6.85
CA THR A 193 -3.71 8.58 -5.76
C THR A 193 -3.04 8.99 -4.45
N VAL A 194 -1.73 9.23 -4.45
CA VAL A 194 -1.01 9.72 -3.26
C VAL A 194 -1.51 11.11 -2.84
N SER A 195 -1.76 12.00 -3.81
CA SER A 195 -2.27 13.34 -3.51
C SER A 195 -3.66 13.26 -2.87
N ALA A 196 -4.57 12.45 -3.43
CA ALA A 196 -5.90 12.20 -2.89
C ALA A 196 -5.83 11.54 -1.50
N ALA A 197 -4.99 10.52 -1.32
CA ALA A 197 -4.77 9.82 -0.06
C ALA A 197 -4.35 10.78 1.08
N LEU A 198 -3.54 11.78 0.76
CA LEU A 198 -3.04 12.78 1.70
C LEU A 198 -3.94 14.03 1.79
N GLY A 199 -5.06 14.07 1.07
CA GLY A 199 -5.96 15.23 1.04
C GLY A 199 -5.32 16.49 0.45
N LEU A 200 -4.35 16.31 -0.46
CA LEU A 200 -3.67 17.39 -1.16
C LEU A 200 -4.47 17.77 -2.42
N PRO A 201 -4.50 19.06 -2.82
CA PRO A 201 -5.06 19.44 -4.10
C PRO A 201 -4.28 18.74 -5.22
N GLY A 202 -5.01 18.07 -6.12
CA GLY A 202 -4.42 17.32 -7.24
C GLY A 202 -3.51 18.22 -8.07
N GLY A 203 -2.29 17.74 -8.34
CA GLY A 203 -1.35 18.41 -9.23
C GLY A 203 -1.84 18.32 -10.66
N ILE A 204 -2.51 19.36 -11.14
CA ILE A 204 -2.68 19.57 -12.58
C ILE A 204 -1.30 19.98 -13.10
N THR A 205 -0.61 19.05 -13.76
CA THR A 205 0.41 19.37 -14.77
C THR A 205 -0.17 19.11 -16.14
#